data_AF-A0A6G6Y5V1-F1
#
_entry.id   AF-A0A6G6Y5V1-F1
#
_cell.length_a   1.000
_cell.length_b   1.000
_cell.length_c   1.000
_cell.angle_alpha   90.00
_cell.angle_beta   90.00
_cell.angle_gamma   90.00
#
_symmetry.space_group_name_H-M   'P 1'
#
loop_
_entity.id
_entity.type
_entity.pdbx_description
1 polymer ?
#
loop_
_entity_poly.entity_id
_entity_poly.type
_entity_poly.pdbx_seq_one_letter_code
_entity_poly.pdbx_strand_id
1 'polypeptide(L)'
;MKQVLITTAHRGVFAGEIADDQDITAKAMPLNNARMAIYWGTTKGLMQLCETGPTESSRISAPADIPVLHDITAVFTITPEAWAKWQEA
;
A
#
# COMPACT_ATOMS: atom_id res chain seq x y z
N MET A 1 2.09 7.97 -12.40
CA MET A 1 2.34 7.10 -11.22
C MET A 1 1.00 6.66 -10.66
N LYS A 2 0.83 5.37 -10.41
CA LYS A 2 -0.38 4.78 -9.83
C LYS A 2 -0.20 4.53 -8.35
N GLN A 3 -1.15 4.97 -7.53
CA GLN A 3 -1.20 4.67 -6.10
C GLN A 3 -1.80 3.27 -5.89
N VAL A 4 -1.04 2.41 -5.25
CA VAL A 4 -1.40 1.01 -5.04
C VAL A 4 -1.17 0.57 -3.61
N LEU A 5 -1.98 -0.40 -3.19
CA LEU A 5 -1.74 -1.18 -1.99
C LEU A 5 -1.31 -2.59 -2.40
N ILE A 6 -0.21 -3.06 -1.83
CA ILE A 6 0.39 -4.35 -2.15
C ILE A 6 0.39 -5.22 -0.89
N THR A 7 -0.04 -6.47 -1.05
CA THR A 7 0.15 -7.50 -0.03
C THR A 7 1.25 -8.47 -0.45
N THR A 8 1.98 -8.98 0.54
CA THR A 8 3.02 -10.00 0.32
C THR A 8 2.65 -11.32 1.01
N ALA A 9 3.32 -12.41 0.62
CA ALA A 9 3.17 -13.71 1.26
C ALA A 9 3.54 -13.67 2.76
N HIS A 10 4.38 -12.71 3.15
CA HIS A 10 4.90 -12.54 4.51
C HIS A 10 4.03 -11.61 5.37
N ARG A 11 2.74 -11.46 5.02
CA ARG A 11 1.74 -10.63 5.73
C ARG A 11 2.07 -9.12 5.73
N GLY A 12 2.98 -8.67 4.88
CA GLY A 12 3.26 -7.25 4.69
C GLY A 12 2.14 -6.59 3.89
N VAL A 13 1.76 -5.38 4.29
CA VAL A 13 0.74 -4.53 3.66
C VAL A 13 1.36 -3.15 3.43
N PHE A 14 1.58 -2.81 2.16
CA PHE A 14 2.30 -1.59 1.76
C PHE A 14 1.43 -0.74 0.85
N ALA A 15 1.28 0.54 1.14
CA ALA A 15 0.78 1.51 0.18
C ALA A 15 1.96 2.25 -0.44
N GLY A 16 1.90 2.58 -1.73
CA GLY A 16 2.96 3.31 -2.41
C GLY A 16 2.61 3.59 -3.86
N GLU A 17 3.61 4.01 -4.62
CA GLU A 17 3.45 4.40 -6.01
C GLU A 17 4.30 3.54 -6.95
N ILE A 18 3.66 3.09 -8.03
CA ILE A 18 4.30 2.36 -9.13
C ILE A 18 4.22 3.16 -10.43
N ALA A 19 5.11 2.86 -11.38
CA ALA A 19 5.04 3.43 -12.72
C ALA A 19 3.72 3.05 -13.42
N ASP A 20 3.24 3.90 -14.33
CA ASP A 20 1.95 3.67 -14.99
C ASP A 20 1.96 2.43 -15.91
N ASP A 21 3.14 2.07 -16.42
CA ASP A 21 3.43 0.93 -17.28
C ASP A 21 3.99 -0.30 -16.53
N GLN A 22 4.05 -0.26 -15.19
CA GLN A 22 4.51 -1.37 -14.37
C GLN A 22 3.66 -2.64 -14.61
N ASP A 23 4.32 -3.76 -14.85
CA ASP A 23 3.67 -5.08 -14.90
C ASP A 23 3.16 -5.45 -13.50
N ILE A 24 1.83 -5.44 -13.33
CA ILE A 24 1.14 -5.75 -12.09
C ILE A 24 1.02 -7.27 -11.82
N THR A 25 1.42 -8.11 -12.77
CA THR A 25 1.50 -9.58 -12.58
C THR A 25 2.84 -10.01 -11.98
N ALA A 26 3.83 -9.12 -11.98
CA ALA A 26 5.15 -9.36 -11.42
C ALA A 26 5.09 -9.74 -9.93
N LYS A 27 5.94 -10.68 -9.54
CA LYS A 27 6.08 -11.13 -8.14
C LYS A 27 7.03 -10.30 -7.31
N ALA A 28 7.78 -9.41 -7.95
CA ALA A 28 8.58 -8.39 -7.29
C ALA A 28 8.65 -7.14 -8.17
N MET A 29 8.60 -5.96 -7.56
CA MET A 29 8.70 -4.67 -8.27
C MET A 29 9.14 -3.55 -7.32
N PRO A 30 9.67 -2.42 -7.83
CA PRO A 30 9.90 -1.23 -7.02
C PRO A 30 8.58 -0.65 -6.48
N LEU A 31 8.65 -0.02 -5.31
CA LEU A 31 7.54 0.72 -4.72
C LEU A 31 8.08 2.03 -4.14
N ASN A 32 7.70 3.16 -4.74
CA ASN A 32 8.13 4.48 -4.29
C ASN A 32 7.15 5.06 -3.27
N ASN A 33 7.61 6.00 -2.45
CA ASN A 33 6.78 6.65 -1.42
C ASN A 33 6.05 5.65 -0.52
N ALA A 34 6.68 4.50 -0.25
CA ALA A 34 6.04 3.37 0.38
C ALA A 34 5.83 3.62 1.88
N ARG A 35 4.67 3.19 2.37
CA ARG A 35 4.33 3.14 3.80
C ARG A 35 3.73 1.78 4.11
N MET A 36 4.15 1.18 5.22
CA MET A 36 3.63 -0.10 5.69
C MET A 36 2.53 0.11 6.72
N ALA A 37 1.40 -0.59 6.59
CA ALA A 37 0.46 -0.72 7.69
C ALA A 37 1.00 -1.77 8.68
N ILE A 38 1.63 -1.29 9.77
CA ILE A 38 2.11 -2.13 10.87
C ILE A 38 0.93 -2.74 11.62
N TYR A 39 -0.13 -1.96 11.77
CA TYR A 39 -1.44 -2.38 12.28
C TYR A 39 -2.51 -1.60 11.52
N TRP A 40 -3.58 -2.26 11.09
CA TRP A 40 -4.69 -1.60 10.39
C TRP A 40 -5.98 -1.73 11.19
N GLY A 41 -6.46 -0.61 11.73
CA GLY A 41 -7.65 -0.53 12.57
C GLY A 41 -8.96 -0.49 11.78
N THR A 42 -9.05 -1.29 10.72
CA THR A 42 -10.20 -1.31 9.78
C THR A 42 -11.36 -2.14 10.32
N THR A 43 -12.59 -1.76 9.98
CA THR A 43 -13.81 -2.54 10.25
C THR A 43 -14.40 -3.20 8.99
N LYS A 44 -13.98 -2.75 7.80
CA LYS A 44 -14.39 -3.32 6.50
C LYS A 44 -13.28 -4.16 5.84
N GLY A 45 -12.38 -4.70 6.66
CA GLY A 45 -11.21 -5.44 6.21
C GLY A 45 -10.16 -4.58 5.49
N LEU A 46 -9.15 -5.24 4.91
CA LEU A 46 -8.00 -4.58 4.29
C LEU A 46 -8.39 -3.62 3.15
N MET A 47 -9.43 -3.94 2.38
CA MET A 47 -9.86 -3.10 1.26
C MET A 47 -10.34 -1.71 1.70
N GLN A 48 -10.69 -1.52 2.99
CA GLN A 48 -10.98 -0.19 3.54
C GLN A 48 -9.78 0.77 3.40
N LEU A 49 -8.55 0.25 3.51
CA LEU A 49 -7.33 1.03 3.33
C LEU A 49 -7.16 1.55 1.90
N CYS A 50 -7.80 0.91 0.93
CA CYS A 50 -7.82 1.31 -0.47
C CYS A 50 -8.99 2.26 -0.77
N GLU A 51 -10.15 2.01 -0.14
CA GLU A 51 -11.39 2.78 -0.33
C GLU A 51 -11.31 4.15 0.35
N THR A 52 -11.04 4.18 1.65
CA THR A 52 -11.09 5.39 2.49
C THR A 52 -9.80 5.69 3.24
N GLY A 53 -8.79 4.83 3.15
CA GLY A 53 -7.47 5.01 3.78
C GLY A 53 -7.35 4.44 5.19
N PRO A 54 -6.20 4.63 5.85
CA PRO A 54 -5.99 4.27 7.25
C PRO A 54 -6.98 4.97 8.18
N THR A 55 -7.32 4.33 9.29
CA THR A 55 -8.18 4.90 10.34
C THR A 55 -7.33 5.45 11.47
N GLU A 56 -7.93 6.19 12.40
CA GLU A 56 -7.24 6.71 13.61
C GLU A 56 -6.65 5.59 14.49
N SER A 57 -7.19 4.38 14.40
CA SER A 57 -6.68 3.20 15.11
C SER A 57 -5.60 2.44 14.33
N SER A 58 -5.29 2.82 13.08
CA SER A 58 -4.18 2.25 12.32
C SER A 58 -2.83 2.78 12.80
N ARG A 59 -1.77 1.99 12.61
CA ARG A 59 -0.38 2.38 12.81
C ARG A 59 0.38 2.21 11.48
N ILE A 60 0.82 3.33 10.92
CA ILE A 60 1.52 3.40 9.65
C ILE A 60 3.02 3.65 9.90
N SER A 61 3.89 3.08 9.08
CA SER A 61 5.34 3.28 9.17
C SER A 61 5.75 4.66 8.63
N ALA A 62 6.99 5.06 8.95
CA ALA A 62 7.65 6.13 8.20
C ALA A 62 7.72 5.79 6.69
N PRO A 63 7.80 6.81 5.81
CA PRO A 63 7.93 6.60 4.37
C PRO A 63 9.32 6.08 4.01
N ALA A 64 9.39 5.23 2.98
CA ALA A 64 10.64 4.80 2.36
C ALA A 64 10.41 4.39 0.90
N ASP A 65 11.42 4.55 0.05
CA ASP A 65 11.42 3.89 -1.25
C ASP A 65 11.93 2.46 -1.11
N ILE A 66 11.25 1.52 -1.76
CA ILE A 66 11.61 0.12 -1.77
C ILE A 66 12.06 -0.21 -3.20
N PRO A 67 13.37 -0.33 -3.48
CA PRO A 67 13.86 -0.64 -4.82
C PRO A 67 13.32 -1.98 -5.35
N VAL A 68 13.10 -2.95 -4.47
CA VAL A 68 12.54 -4.26 -4.80
C VAL A 68 11.68 -4.77 -3.64
N LEU A 69 10.36 -4.81 -3.81
CA LEU A 69 9.43 -5.48 -2.90
C LEU A 69 9.19 -6.92 -3.39
N HIS A 70 9.38 -7.92 -2.54
CA HIS A 70 9.30 -9.33 -2.91
C HIS A 70 7.99 -10.02 -2.50
N ASP A 71 7.74 -11.17 -3.14
CA ASP A 71 6.66 -12.12 -2.82
C ASP A 71 5.27 -11.50 -2.83
N ILE A 72 4.98 -10.72 -3.88
CA ILE A 72 3.72 -10.02 -4.07
C ILE A 72 2.58 -11.01 -4.34
N THR A 73 1.51 -10.88 -3.55
CA THR A 73 0.31 -11.72 -3.63
C THR A 73 -0.89 -10.99 -4.22
N ALA A 74 -1.02 -9.68 -3.98
CA ALA A 74 -2.07 -8.86 -4.58
C ALA A 74 -1.64 -7.39 -4.72
N VAL A 75 -2.23 -6.71 -5.69
CA VAL A 75 -2.05 -5.28 -5.97
C VAL A 75 -3.46 -4.67 -6.11
N PHE A 76 -3.77 -3.68 -5.28
CA PHE A 76 -5.06 -2.98 -5.23
C PHE A 76 -4.87 -1.53 -5.66
N THR A 77 -5.86 -0.95 -6.33
CA THR A 77 -5.89 0.50 -6.59
C THR A 77 -6.35 1.23 -5.32
N ILE A 78 -5.69 2.34 -4.99
CA ILE A 78 -6.09 3.22 -3.88
C ILE A 78 -6.87 4.42 -4.44
N THR A 79 -7.96 4.82 -3.79
CA THR A 79 -8.68 6.05 -4.16
C THR A 79 -7.85 7.30 -3.82
N PRO A 80 -8.07 8.44 -4.50
CA PRO A 80 -7.38 9.68 -4.15
C PRO A 80 -7.59 10.11 -2.68
N GLU A 81 -8.80 9.92 -2.14
CA GLU A 81 -9.11 10.22 -0.73
C GLU A 81 -8.30 9.33 0.22
N ALA A 82 -8.27 8.02 -0.04
CA ALA A 82 -7.51 7.08 0.77
C ALA A 82 -6.01 7.40 0.74
N TRP A 83 -5.47 7.75 -0.42
CA TRP A 83 -4.07 8.10 -0.59
C TRP A 83 -3.67 9.35 0.21
N ALA A 84 -4.54 10.36 0.28
CA ALA A 84 -4.30 11.54 1.12
C ALA A 84 -4.07 11.15 2.59
N LYS A 85 -4.91 10.25 3.14
CA LYS A 85 -4.75 9.77 4.53
C LYS A 85 -3.50 8.92 4.73
N TRP A 86 -3.07 8.16 3.73
CA TRP A 86 -1.78 7.48 3.79
C TRP A 86 -0.61 8.46 3.87
N GLN A 87 -0.69 9.62 3.21
CA GLN A 87 0.38 10.61 3.25
C GLN A 87 0.46 11.37 4.58
N GLU A 88 -0.67 11.53 5.27
CA GLU A 88 -0.78 12.22 6.56
C GLU A 88 -0.47 11.34 7.78
N ALA A 89 -0.55 10.02 7.63
CA ALA A 89 -0.29 9.02 8.67
C ALA A 89 1.21 8.73 8.85
#